data_AF-A0A3D1QA44-F1
#
_entry.id   AF-A0A3D1QA44-F1
#
_cell.length_a   1.000
_cell.length_b   1.000
_cell.length_c   1.000
_cell.angle_alpha   90.00
_cell.angle_beta   90.00
_cell.angle_gamma   90.00
#
_symmetry.space_group_name_H-M   'P 1'
#
loop_
_entity.id
_entity.type
_entity.pdbx_description
1 polymer ?
#
loop_
_entity_poly.entity_id
_entity_poly.type
_entity_poly.pdbx_seq_one_letter_code
_entity_poly.pdbx_strand_id
1 'polypeptide(L)'
;MTGIGIDIGSIATKGVLIKDQSYYRVILPTGWNPRAAGHEAIAKLLALSGVERHGVESVVVTGYGRVAFDSADRIVTEIKCHARGVSHLYPEVRTIIDIGGQ
;
A
#
# COMPACT_ATOMS: atom_id res chain seq x y z
N MET A 1 -7.63 6.09 -13.83
CA MET A 1 -7.89 4.97 -12.88
C MET A 1 -7.31 5.37 -11.54
N THR A 2 -8.12 5.33 -10.48
CA THR A 2 -7.70 5.72 -9.14
C THR A 2 -7.63 4.49 -8.23
N GLY A 3 -6.42 4.09 -7.83
CA GLY A 3 -6.19 2.91 -7.00
C GLY A 3 -5.34 3.21 -5.78
N ILE A 4 -5.58 2.48 -4.68
CA ILE A 4 -4.80 2.55 -3.45
C ILE A 4 -4.11 1.20 -3.20
N GLY A 5 -2.81 1.24 -2.92
CA GLY A 5 -2.04 0.13 -2.40
C GLY A 5 -1.58 0.40 -0.96
N ILE A 6 -1.89 -0.50 -0.03
CA ILE A 6 -1.42 -0.43 1.36
C ILE A 6 -0.56 -1.65 1.67
N ASP A 7 0.66 -1.43 2.13
CA ASP A 7 1.57 -2.44 2.64
C ASP A 7 1.69 -2.29 4.17
N ILE A 8 1.06 -3.21 4.89
CA ILE A 8 1.02 -3.21 6.36
C ILE A 8 2.14 -4.14 6.86
N GLY A 9 3.33 -3.60 7.05
CA GLY A 9 4.49 -4.32 7.58
C GLY A 9 4.44 -4.53 9.10
N SER A 10 5.47 -5.14 9.68
CA SER A 10 5.61 -5.29 11.14
C SER A 10 5.99 -3.97 11.82
N ILE A 11 6.84 -3.17 11.17
CA ILE A 11 7.34 -1.89 11.70
C ILE A 11 6.61 -0.69 11.09
N ALA A 12 6.37 -0.73 9.78
CA ALA A 12 5.83 0.41 9.04
C ALA A 12 4.69 0.00 8.10
N THR A 13 3.66 0.84 8.09
CA THR A 13 2.56 0.82 7.13
C THR A 13 2.86 1.84 6.05
N LYS A 14 2.98 1.38 4.81
CA LYS A 14 3.23 2.21 3.64
C LYS A 14 1.95 2.26 2.80
N GLY A 15 1.64 3.43 2.25
CA GLY A 15 0.48 3.61 1.41
C GLY A 15 0.84 4.41 0.17
N VAL A 16 0.28 4.00 -0.97
CA VAL A 16 0.36 4.74 -2.24
C VAL A 16 -1.03 4.85 -2.84
N LEU A 17 -1.40 6.07 -3.23
CA LEU A 17 -2.55 6.33 -4.09
C LEU A 17 -2.02 6.73 -5.47
N ILE A 18 -2.51 6.04 -6.49
CA ILE A 18 -2.19 6.30 -7.89
C ILE A 18 -3.44 6.89 -8.53
N LYS A 19 -3.32 8.09 -9.09
CA LYS A 19 -4.38 8.74 -9.88
C LYS A 19 -3.75 9.26 -11.17
N ASP A 20 -4.12 8.63 -12.27
CA ASP A 20 -3.57 8.91 -13.61
C ASP A 20 -2.04 8.81 -13.63
N GLN A 21 -1.31 9.91 -13.75
CA GLN A 21 0.16 9.93 -13.66
C GLN A 21 0.71 10.43 -12.32
N SER A 22 -0.18 10.76 -11.37
CA SER A 22 0.19 11.30 -10.07
C SER A 22 0.25 10.20 -9.01
N TYR A 23 1.25 10.32 -8.14
CA TYR A 23 1.48 9.41 -7.02
C TYR A 23 1.47 10.18 -5.70
N TYR A 24 0.60 9.77 -4.79
CA TYR A 24 0.57 10.26 -3.40
C TYR A 24 1.03 9.13 -2.49
N ARG A 25 1.86 9.45 -1.49
CA ARG A 25 2.50 8.44 -0.66
C ARG A 25 2.46 8.82 0.82
N VAL A 26 2.35 7.81 1.68
CA VAL A 26 2.45 7.95 3.12
C VAL A 26 3.25 6.80 3.70
N ILE A 27 3.98 7.06 4.78
CA ILE A 27 4.64 6.05 5.60
C ILE A 27 4.30 6.37 7.05
N LEU A 28 3.78 5.38 7.77
CA LEU A 28 3.35 5.47 9.16
C LEU A 28 3.96 4.33 9.95
N PRO A 29 4.22 4.49 11.26
CA PRO A 29 4.48 3.35 12.12
C PRO A 29 3.25 2.44 12.15
N THR A 30 3.43 1.12 12.01
CA THR A 30 2.30 0.17 12.10
C THR A 30 1.76 0.10 13.53
N GLY A 31 2.66 0.13 14.52
CA GLY A 31 2.32 0.02 15.93
C GLY A 31 1.64 -1.31 16.26
N TRP A 32 0.84 -1.31 17.33
CA TRP A 32 0.17 -2.51 17.84
C TRP A 32 -1.14 -2.86 17.11
N ASN A 33 -1.69 -1.92 16.33
CA ASN A 33 -2.96 -2.11 15.62
C ASN A 33 -2.80 -1.92 14.11
N PRO A 34 -2.41 -2.98 13.38
CA PRO A 34 -2.21 -2.94 11.92
C PRO A 34 -3.45 -2.46 11.15
N ARG A 35 -4.66 -2.81 11.62
CA ARG A 35 -5.92 -2.40 10.99
C ARG A 35 -6.10 -0.89 11.05
N ALA A 36 -5.91 -0.31 12.22
CA ALA A 36 -6.01 1.14 12.41
C ALA A 36 -4.97 1.89 11.58
N ALA A 37 -3.72 1.41 11.56
CA ALA A 37 -2.66 2.01 10.74
C ALA A 37 -2.98 1.96 9.24
N GLY A 38 -3.59 0.88 8.75
CA GLY A 38 -4.06 0.78 7.36
C GLY A 38 -5.14 1.82 7.03
N HIS A 39 -6.12 1.99 7.92
CA HIS A 39 -7.19 2.99 7.75
C HIS A 39 -6.65 4.43 7.81
N GLU A 40 -5.72 4.69 8.73
CA GLU A 40 -5.05 6.00 8.82
C GLU A 40 -4.26 6.31 7.54
N ALA A 41 -3.55 5.32 6.98
CA ALA A 41 -2.82 5.49 5.73
C ALA A 41 -3.76 5.88 4.57
N ILE A 42 -4.90 5.20 4.43
CA ILE A 42 -5.92 5.53 3.43
C ILE A 42 -6.44 6.96 3.65
N ALA A 43 -6.82 7.32 4.88
CA ALA A 43 -7.35 8.65 5.19
C ALA A 43 -6.35 9.76 4.82
N LYS A 44 -5.06 9.59 5.15
CA LYS A 44 -4.02 10.56 4.78
C LYS A 44 -3.80 10.65 3.27
N LEU A 45 -3.87 9.54 2.54
CA LEU A 45 -3.75 9.54 1.08
C LEU A 45 -4.92 10.29 0.42
N LEU A 46 -6.16 10.09 0.90
CA LEU A 46 -7.32 10.82 0.40
C LEU A 46 -7.19 12.33 0.66
N ALA A 47 -6.77 12.71 1.87
CA ALA A 47 -6.52 14.11 2.22
C ALA A 47 -5.42 14.75 1.35
N LEU A 48 -4.31 14.06 1.12
CA LEU A 48 -3.19 14.55 0.30
C LEU A 48 -3.56 14.67 -1.19
N SER A 49 -4.40 13.78 -1.70
CA SER A 49 -4.77 13.73 -3.11
C SER A 49 -5.99 14.58 -3.46
N GLY A 50 -6.77 14.99 -2.46
CA GLY A 50 -8.08 15.62 -2.67
C GLY A 50 -9.11 14.68 -3.31
N VAL A 51 -8.83 13.37 -3.35
CA VAL A 51 -9.74 12.36 -3.88
C VAL A 51 -10.74 11.99 -2.80
N GLU A 52 -12.02 11.97 -3.18
CA GLU A 52 -13.05 11.43 -2.31
C GLU A 52 -13.06 9.90 -2.30
N ARG A 53 -13.46 9.29 -1.17
CA ARG A 53 -13.46 7.82 -1.01
C ARG A 53 -14.25 7.09 -2.10
N HIS A 54 -15.34 7.69 -2.59
CA HIS A 54 -16.18 7.12 -3.64
C HIS A 54 -15.49 7.12 -5.03
N GLY A 55 -14.48 7.96 -5.22
CA GLY A 55 -13.66 8.02 -6.43
C GLY A 55 -12.50 7.03 -6.45
N VAL A 56 -12.33 6.20 -5.41
CA VAL A 56 -11.34 5.12 -5.37
C VAL A 56 -11.94 3.85 -5.94
N GLU A 57 -11.38 3.38 -7.06
CA GLU A 57 -11.88 2.22 -7.80
C GLU A 57 -11.39 0.89 -7.21
N SER A 58 -10.24 0.90 -6.52
CA SER A 58 -9.71 -0.30 -5.89
C SER A 58 -8.76 0.00 -4.72
N VAL A 59 -8.81 -0.87 -3.72
CA VAL A 59 -7.90 -0.93 -2.57
C VAL A 59 -7.27 -2.31 -2.52
N VAL A 60 -5.94 -2.37 -2.67
CA VAL A 60 -5.15 -3.60 -2.58
C VAL A 60 -4.28 -3.55 -1.34
N VAL A 61 -4.29 -4.62 -0.55
CA VAL A 61 -3.54 -4.69 0.71
C VAL A 61 -2.56 -5.86 0.71
N THR A 62 -1.38 -5.61 1.25
CA THR A 62 -0.27 -6.56 1.37
C THR A 62 0.48 -6.39 2.71
N GLY A 63 1.54 -7.16 2.92
CA GLY A 63 2.36 -7.15 4.12
C GLY A 63 1.85 -8.11 5.19
N TYR A 64 2.57 -8.25 6.30
CA TYR A 64 2.21 -9.13 7.41
C TYR A 64 0.81 -8.83 7.98
N GLY A 65 0.50 -7.54 8.20
CA GLY A 65 -0.77 -7.09 8.77
C GLY A 65 -1.98 -7.19 7.85
N ARG A 66 -1.80 -7.63 6.59
CA ARG A 66 -2.87 -7.71 5.58
C ARG A 66 -4.07 -8.54 6.03
N VAL A 67 -3.85 -9.58 6.83
CA VAL A 67 -4.90 -10.49 7.33
C VAL A 67 -5.85 -9.82 8.31
N ALA A 68 -5.40 -8.75 8.97
CA ALA A 68 -6.20 -8.01 9.93
C ALA A 68 -6.99 -6.86 9.28
N PHE A 69 -6.83 -6.61 7.99
CA PHE A 69 -7.50 -5.50 7.31
C PHE A 69 -8.84 -5.95 6.70
N ASP A 70 -9.91 -5.20 6.95
CA ASP A 70 -11.29 -5.54 6.56
C ASP A 70 -11.80 -4.84 5.30
N SER A 71 -11.11 -3.83 4.82
CA SER A 71 -11.63 -2.92 3.79
C SER A 71 -10.81 -2.99 2.49
N ALA A 72 -10.25 -4.17 2.20
CA ALA A 72 -9.51 -4.44 0.97
C ALA A 72 -10.42 -5.09 -0.07
N ASP A 73 -10.37 -4.60 -1.31
CA ASP A 73 -10.99 -5.30 -2.43
C ASP A 73 -10.17 -6.55 -2.80
N ARG A 74 -8.84 -6.50 -2.58
CA ARG A 74 -7.93 -7.62 -2.83
C ARG A 74 -6.82 -7.67 -1.80
N ILE A 75 -6.50 -8.88 -1.35
CA ILE A 75 -5.34 -9.17 -0.52
C ILE A 75 -4.32 -9.90 -1.37
N VAL A 76 -3.09 -9.39 -1.42
CA VAL A 76 -1.99 -9.94 -2.21
C VAL A 76 -0.76 -10.12 -1.32
N THR A 77 0.09 -11.09 -1.65
CA THR A 77 1.36 -11.31 -0.93
C THR A 77 2.37 -10.20 -1.23
N GLU A 78 3.18 -9.82 -0.25
CA GLU A 78 4.24 -8.81 -0.38
C GLU A 78 5.23 -9.12 -1.50
N ILE A 79 5.61 -10.39 -1.67
CA ILE A 79 6.50 -10.84 -2.74
C ILE A 79 5.97 -10.44 -4.13
N LYS A 80 4.67 -10.66 -4.39
CA LYS A 80 4.03 -10.28 -5.66
C LYS A 80 3.96 -8.76 -5.81
N CYS A 81 3.64 -8.04 -4.74
CA CYS A 81 3.57 -6.57 -4.76
C CYS A 81 4.95 -5.95 -5.02
N HIS A 82 6.00 -6.42 -4.35
CA HIS A 82 7.38 -6.00 -4.61
C HIS A 82 7.80 -6.30 -6.04
N ALA A 83 7.60 -7.54 -6.50
CA ALA A 83 7.93 -7.92 -7.88
C ALA A 83 7.19 -7.05 -8.90
N ARG A 84 5.90 -6.79 -8.69
CA ARG A 84 5.10 -5.95 -9.59
C ARG A 84 5.55 -4.48 -9.57
N GLY A 85 5.80 -3.91 -8.40
CA GLY A 85 6.26 -2.53 -8.25
C GLY A 85 7.62 -2.31 -8.88
N VAL A 86 8.58 -3.18 -8.58
CA VAL A 86 9.94 -3.11 -9.17
C VAL A 86 9.88 -3.33 -10.68
N SER A 87 9.14 -4.34 -11.17
CA SER A 87 9.00 -4.58 -12.61
C SER A 87 8.36 -3.42 -13.37
N HIS A 88 7.53 -2.61 -12.70
CA HIS A 88 6.93 -1.41 -13.30
C HIS A 88 7.93 -0.26 -13.41
N LEU A 89 8.76 -0.06 -12.38
CA LEU A 89 9.74 1.03 -12.33
C LEU A 89 11.05 0.71 -13.07
N TYR A 90 11.49 -0.54 -13.00
CA TYR A 90 12.77 -1.05 -13.50
C TYR A 90 12.57 -2.42 -14.20
N PRO A 91 12.09 -2.43 -15.46
CA PRO A 91 11.75 -3.65 -16.20
C PRO A 91 12.94 -4.63 -16.42
N GLU A 92 14.16 -4.14 -16.30
CA GLU A 92 15.42 -4.87 -16.46
C GLU A 92 15.83 -5.66 -15.20
N VAL A 93 15.29 -5.32 -14.03
CA VAL A 93 15.65 -6.00 -12.77
C VAL A 93 15.24 -7.48 -12.83
N ARG A 94 16.14 -8.35 -12.36
CA ARG A 94 15.93 -9.81 -12.30
C ARG A 94 16.04 -10.40 -10.89
N THR A 95 16.52 -9.61 -9.93
CA THR A 95 16.70 -10.03 -8.55
C THR A 95 16.29 -8.89 -7.62
N ILE A 96 15.48 -9.21 -6.62
CA ILE A 96 15.03 -8.27 -5.59
C ILE A 96 15.49 -8.84 -4.26
N ILE A 97 16.16 -8.01 -3.46
CA ILE A 97 16.52 -8.31 -2.08
C ILE A 97 15.73 -7.32 -1.23
N ASP A 98 14.71 -7.82 -0.53
CA ASP A 98 13.93 -7.04 0.42
C ASP A 98 14.42 -7.33 1.85
N ILE A 99 14.82 -6.28 2.56
CA ILE A 99 15.34 -6.35 3.94
C ILE A 99 14.37 -5.59 4.82
N GLY A 100 13.47 -6.35 5.44
CA GLY A 100 12.44 -5.83 6.34
C GLY A 100 12.97 -5.47 7.73
N GLY A 101 12.04 -5.06 8.59
CA GLY A 101 12.33 -4.75 10.00
C GLY A 101 12.25 -5.95 10.96
N GLN A 102 11.92 -7.13 10.45
CA GLN A 102 11.86 -8.40 11.16
C GLN A 102 12.13 -9.54 10.18
#